data_AF-A0A1E3GXG9-F1
#
_entry.id   AF-A0A1E3GXG9-F1
#
_cell.length_a   1.000
_cell.length_b   1.000
_cell.length_c   1.000
_cell.angle_alpha   90.00
_cell.angle_beta   90.00
_cell.angle_gamma   90.00
#
_symmetry.space_group_name_H-M   'P 1'
#
loop_
_entity.id
_entity.type
_entity.pdbx_description
1 polymer ?
#
loop_
_entity_poly.entity_id
_entity_poly.type
_entity_poly.pdbx_seq_one_letter_code
_entity_poly.pdbx_strand_id
1 'polypeptide(L)'
;MHDPRLALDGGADGLVAYRAIVAAAPACLSPGGLLAVEIGHDQGPEVAGLLGAAGFSGVTVGRDLGNRERVVTGRWTAAPA
;
A
#
# COMPACT_ATOMS: atom_id res chain seq x y z
N MET A 1 26.30 1.45 1.49
CA MET A 1 24.98 1.83 0.93
C MET A 1 25.12 1.74 -0.58
N HIS A 2 24.62 0.67 -1.18
CA HIS A 2 24.77 0.40 -2.61
C HIS A 2 23.52 0.77 -3.42
N ASP A 3 22.38 0.91 -2.75
CA ASP A 3 21.13 1.24 -3.42
C ASP A 3 20.99 2.74 -3.68
N PRO A 4 20.40 3.14 -4.82
CA PRO A 4 20.13 4.54 -5.12
C PRO A 4 19.22 5.16 -4.06
N ARG A 5 19.49 6.41 -3.67
CA ARG A 5 18.65 7.14 -2.69
C ARG A 5 17.17 7.14 -3.08
N LEU A 6 16.86 7.29 -4.37
CA LEU A 6 15.49 7.27 -4.87
C LEU A 6 14.76 5.95 -4.62
N ALA A 7 15.49 4.83 -4.51
CA ALA A 7 14.89 3.53 -4.20
C ALA A 7 14.59 3.34 -2.70
N LEU A 8 15.10 4.22 -1.84
CA LEU A 8 15.00 4.12 -0.39
C LEU A 8 14.25 5.29 0.28
N ASP A 9 14.20 6.44 -0.39
CA ASP A 9 13.68 7.69 0.16
C ASP A 9 12.15 7.76 -0.01
N GLY A 10 11.43 7.51 1.08
CA GLY A 10 9.98 7.67 1.15
C GLY A 10 9.51 9.09 1.53
N GLY A 11 10.41 10.07 1.59
CA GLY A 11 10.12 11.40 2.11
C GLY A 11 10.13 11.47 3.65
N ALA A 12 9.67 12.60 4.20
CA ALA A 12 9.79 12.89 5.64
C ALA A 12 9.04 11.91 6.56
N ASP A 13 7.90 11.39 6.11
CA ASP A 13 7.10 10.37 6.81
C ASP A 13 7.32 8.95 6.26
N GLY A 14 8.14 8.81 5.20
CA GLY A 14 8.33 7.53 4.53
C GLY A 14 7.14 7.07 3.68
N LEU A 15 6.11 7.91 3.47
CA LEU A 15 4.85 7.51 2.83
C LEU A 15 4.60 8.08 1.44
N VAL A 16 5.50 8.92 0.91
CA VAL A 16 5.30 9.61 -0.39
C VAL A 16 4.97 8.63 -1.51
N ALA A 17 5.72 7.52 -1.61
CA ALA A 17 5.50 6.51 -2.64
C ALA A 17 4.13 5.81 -2.48
N TYR A 18 3.73 5.44 -1.26
CA TYR A 18 2.45 4.79 -1.02
C TYR A 18 1.28 5.71 -1.37
N ARG A 19 1.35 6.99 -1.02
CA ARG A 19 0.31 7.97 -1.39
C ARG A 19 0.14 8.06 -2.91
N ALA A 20 1.25 8.09 -3.66
CA ALA A 20 1.21 8.12 -5.12
C ALA A 20 0.64 6.83 -5.73
N ILE A 21 1.09 5.66 -5.25
CA ILE A 21 0.63 4.35 -5.72
C ILE A 21 -0.86 4.17 -5.46
N VAL A 22 -1.32 4.44 -4.23
CA VAL A 22 -2.72 4.26 -3.84
C VAL A 22 -3.64 5.19 -4.63
N ALA A 23 -3.23 6.43 -4.89
CA ALA A 23 -4.02 7.37 -5.70
C ALA A 23 -4.13 6.95 -7.18
N ALA A 24 -3.08 6.33 -7.75
CA ALA A 24 -3.07 5.90 -9.15
C ALA A 24 -3.73 4.53 -9.37
N ALA A 25 -3.71 3.66 -8.35
CA ALA A 25 -4.15 2.27 -8.46
C ALA A 25 -5.57 2.06 -9.03
N PRO A 26 -6.61 2.87 -8.69
CA PRO A 26 -7.94 2.71 -9.26
C PRO A 26 -8.00 2.78 -10.80
N ALA A 27 -7.13 3.57 -11.43
CA ALA A 27 -7.07 3.68 -12.89
C ALA A 27 -6.36 2.49 -13.55
N CYS A 28 -5.63 1.68 -12.78
CA CYS A 28 -4.88 0.52 -13.25
C CYS A 28 -5.57 -0.80 -12.90
N LEU A 29 -6.62 -0.79 -12.08
CA LEU A 29 -7.28 -1.99 -11.57
C LEU A 29 -8.69 -2.15 -12.17
N SER A 30 -8.98 -3.34 -12.68
CA SER A 30 -10.35 -3.76 -12.95
C SER A 30 -11.16 -3.85 -11.64
N PRO A 31 -12.51 -3.77 -11.70
CA PRO A 31 -13.36 -4.06 -10.55
C PRO A 31 -13.00 -5.42 -9.93
N GLY A 32 -12.81 -5.46 -8.61
CA GLY A 32 -12.35 -6.63 -7.86
C GLY A 32 -10.83 -6.83 -7.84
N GLY A 33 -10.06 -5.99 -8.53
CA GLY A 33 -8.60 -6.05 -8.59
C GLY A 33 -7.94 -5.85 -7.22
N LEU A 34 -6.79 -6.49 -7.01
CA LEU A 34 -6.05 -6.44 -5.75
C LEU A 34 -4.87 -5.47 -5.88
N LEU A 35 -4.73 -4.55 -4.92
CA LEU A 35 -3.48 -3.85 -4.66
C LEU A 35 -2.77 -4.55 -3.49
N ALA A 36 -1.49 -4.85 -3.65
CA ALA A 36 -0.61 -5.35 -2.59
C ALA A 36 0.69 -4.55 -2.63
N VAL A 37 1.08 -3.95 -1.52
CA VAL A 37 2.32 -3.16 -1.39
C VAL A 37 3.15 -3.67 -0.24
N GLU A 38 4.45 -3.83 -0.48
CA GLU A 38 5.42 -4.11 0.59
C GLU A 38 5.66 -2.85 1.43
N ILE A 39 5.88 -3.00 2.73
CA ILE A 39 6.03 -1.91 3.69
C ILE A 39 7.18 -2.11 4.67
N GLY A 40 7.63 -1.01 5.28
CA GLY A 40 8.41 -1.04 6.51
C GLY A 40 7.65 -1.70 7.66
N HIS A 41 8.37 -2.27 8.63
CA HIS A 41 7.78 -3.17 9.64
C HIS A 41 6.81 -2.53 10.62
N ASP A 42 6.77 -1.20 10.66
CA ASP A 42 5.96 -0.35 11.53
C ASP A 42 4.95 0.52 10.75
N GLN A 43 4.96 0.44 9.42
CA GLN A 43 4.11 1.28 8.55
C GLN A 43 2.73 0.68 8.25
N GLY A 44 2.43 -0.52 8.77
CA GLY A 44 1.19 -1.25 8.51
C GLY A 44 -0.08 -0.44 8.73
N PRO A 45 -0.29 0.14 9.92
CA PRO A 45 -1.48 0.92 10.22
C PRO A 45 -1.67 2.13 9.30
N GLU A 46 -0.59 2.86 9.01
CA GLU A 46 -0.66 4.08 8.18
C GLU A 46 -0.97 3.76 6.72
N VAL A 47 -0.28 2.77 6.14
CA VAL A 47 -0.51 2.36 4.75
C VAL A 47 -1.89 1.71 4.59
N ALA A 48 -2.34 0.90 5.56
CA ALA A 48 -3.71 0.40 5.57
C ALA A 48 -4.75 1.52 5.61
N GLY A 49 -4.50 2.57 6.40
CA GLY A 49 -5.32 3.78 6.43
C GLY A 49 -5.40 4.48 5.08
N LEU A 50 -4.28 4.57 4.34
CA LEU A 50 -4.26 5.14 2.98
C LEU A 50 -5.16 4.35 2.02
N LEU A 51 -5.08 3.02 2.01
CA LEU A 51 -5.93 2.18 1.17
C LEU A 51 -7.42 2.35 1.53
N GLY A 52 -7.75 2.33 2.82
CA GLY A 52 -9.12 2.52 3.29
C GLY A 52 -9.69 3.89 2.90
N ALA A 53 -8.91 4.95 3.08
CA ALA A 53 -9.31 6.31 2.70
C ALA A 53 -9.49 6.48 1.18
N ALA A 54 -8.77 5.70 0.37
CA ALA A 54 -8.91 5.67 -1.08
C ALA A 54 -10.07 4.79 -1.58
N GLY A 55 -10.79 4.11 -0.68
CA GLY A 55 -11.98 3.31 -1.02
C GLY A 55 -11.70 1.83 -1.31
N PHE A 56 -10.51 1.33 -0.98
CA PHE A 56 -10.25 -0.12 -1.05
C PHE A 56 -11.00 -0.85 0.07
N SER A 57 -11.54 -2.02 -0.26
CA SER A 57 -12.24 -2.89 0.68
C SER A 57 -11.37 -4.08 1.10
N GLY A 58 -11.70 -4.69 2.24
CA GLY A 58 -10.99 -5.87 2.74
C GLY A 58 -9.51 -5.60 2.99
N VAL A 59 -9.17 -4.41 3.50
CA VAL A 59 -7.78 -4.03 3.75
C VAL A 59 -7.20 -4.90 4.86
N THR A 60 -6.05 -5.53 4.61
CA THR A 60 -5.37 -6.40 5.58
C THR A 60 -3.88 -6.12 5.63
N VAL A 61 -3.26 -6.39 6.80
CA VAL A 61 -1.81 -6.31 7.01
C VAL A 61 -1.28 -7.72 7.21
N GLY A 62 -0.57 -8.23 6.22
CA GLY A 62 0.09 -9.53 6.22
C GLY A 62 1.47 -9.47 6.88
N ARG A 63 1.84 -10.57 7.55
CA ARG A 63 3.15 -10.76 8.16
C ARG A 63 4.02 -11.70 7.33
N ASP A 64 5.32 -11.47 7.36
CA ASP A 64 6.31 -12.39 6.80
C ASP A 64 6.55 -13.61 7.71
N LEU A 65 7.46 -14.50 7.29
CA LEU A 65 7.87 -15.68 8.07
C LEU A 65 8.59 -15.32 9.39
N GLY A 66 9.10 -14.10 9.50
CA GLY A 66 9.68 -13.53 10.73
C GLY A 66 8.66 -12.87 11.64
N ASN A 67 7.36 -13.01 11.35
CA ASN A 67 6.25 -12.42 12.09
C ASN A 67 6.23 -10.87 12.09
N ARG A 68 6.86 -10.24 11.09
CA ARG A 68 6.87 -8.78 10.92
C ARG A 68 5.84 -8.37 9.88
N GLU A 69 5.15 -7.27 10.11
CA GLU A 69 4.24 -6.68 9.12
C GLU A 69 5.03 -6.34 7.85
N ARG A 70 4.58 -6.82 6.70
CA ARG A 70 5.31 -6.64 5.45
C ARG A 70 4.49 -6.31 4.26
N VAL A 71 3.23 -6.70 4.22
CA VAL A 71 2.40 -6.45 3.04
C VAL A 71 1.06 -5.89 3.49
N VAL A 72 0.67 -4.76 2.93
CA VAL A 72 -0.71 -4.27 3.01
C VAL A 72 -1.41 -4.63 1.72
N THR A 73 -2.60 -5.22 1.83
CA THR A 73 -3.44 -5.56 0.67
C THR A 73 -4.81 -4.90 0.78
N GLY A 74 -5.45 -4.65 -0.36
CA GLY A 74 -6.85 -4.20 -0.42
C GLY A 74 -7.44 -4.43 -1.82
N ARG A 75 -8.75 -4.63 -1.90
CA ARG A 75 -9.46 -4.84 -3.17
C ARG A 75 -10.14 -3.58 -3.66
N TRP A 76 -9.93 -3.24 -4.92
CA TRP A 76 -10.65 -2.18 -5.60
C TRP A 76 -12.04 -2.67 -5.99
N THR A 77 -13.00 -2.44 -5.12
CA THR A 77 -14.41 -2.53 -5.49
C THR A 77 -14.75 -1.25 -6.20
N ALA A 78 -14.65 -1.21 -7.53
CA ALA A 78 -15.24 -0.12 -8.28
C ALA A 78 -16.67 0.09 -7.75
N ALA A 79 -17.02 1.33 -7.38
CA ALA A 79 -18.40 1.64 -7.07
C ALA A 79 -19.25 1.14 -8.26
N PRO A 80 -20.40 0.49 -8.02
CA PRO A 80 -21.28 0.14 -9.12
C PRO A 80 -21.57 1.42 -9.91
N ALA A 81 -21.36 1.34 -11.23
CA ALA A 81 -21.68 2.41 -12.16
C ALA A 81 -23.16 2.81 -12.08
#